data_AF-A0A4E0PYB2-F1
#
_entry.id   AF-A0A4E0PYB2-F1
#
_cell.length_a   1.000
_cell.length_b   1.000
_cell.length_c   1.000
_cell.angle_alpha   90.00
_cell.angle_beta   90.00
_cell.angle_gamma   90.00
#
_symmetry.space_group_name_H-M   'P 1'
#
loop_
_entity.id
_entity.type
_entity.pdbx_description
1 polymer ?
#
loop_
_entity_poly.entity_id
_entity_poly.type
_entity_poly.pdbx_seq_one_letter_code
_entity_poly.pdbx_strand_id
1 'polypeptide(L)'
;MSSRFDIIHKDAAGRIGRLATPHGVVETPTVMPVINPNLQTIKPSEMRDFGAQILITNSYIIYRKEELREKALKDGLHALLDFDGPIMTDSGSFQLSVYGEVEVTNELIIDFQQKIGTDIAVPLDIPTPPDVDFKRAEEELDITIERLKAARELVTGDGMLLAGPVQGSTYSELRERSARTLSEIGFDIYPFGAVVPLMESYRYADLVDVIAASKKGLDPAAPVHLFGAGHPMMFALAVALGCDLFDSAAYALYAKDRRYITSRGTFHVDNLKYLPCSCPVCMNHSAEELNKAHNCTELLARHNLYVTFQEVRVVKQAIWEGNLLELVEQRCRSHPRMLEALKRMYTYSDWLEKVDPASKSTFFYCGPESSRRPEVLRFANHLDRFTIRGSALIRSSPPGRADKEYDNVLVFKPPFGAYPQELVEIYPLNAEVVRTPDYESLEQAYLNTIKLVELNPEAEFTFIMQERFEHPLVNKLEGMDKFTVVYPQSE
;
A
#
# COMPACT_ATOMS: atom_id res chain seq x y z
N MET A 1 -24.53 -0.36 0.05
CA MET A 1 -23.31 -1.18 0.12
C MET A 1 -23.38 -2.21 -0.99
N SER A 2 -22.55 -2.08 -2.01
CA SER A 2 -22.46 -3.08 -3.09
C SER A 2 -21.87 -4.37 -2.48
N SER A 3 -22.63 -5.46 -2.49
CA SER A 3 -22.31 -6.78 -1.92
C SER A 3 -21.23 -7.53 -2.72
N ARG A 4 -20.31 -6.81 -3.35
CA ARG A 4 -19.40 -7.33 -4.38
C ARG A 4 -17.94 -7.39 -3.97
N PHE A 5 -17.57 -6.87 -2.81
CA PHE A 5 -16.19 -6.93 -2.32
C PHE A 5 -16.13 -7.53 -0.92
N ASP A 6 -15.59 -8.75 -0.82
CA ASP A 6 -15.39 -9.44 0.44
C ASP A 6 -13.94 -9.31 0.90
N ILE A 7 -13.72 -8.93 2.15
CA ILE A 7 -12.40 -8.92 2.77
C ILE A 7 -12.14 -10.31 3.37
N ILE A 8 -11.04 -10.94 2.94
CA ILE A 8 -10.65 -12.29 3.38
C ILE A 8 -9.64 -12.22 4.51
N HIS A 9 -8.54 -11.48 4.34
CA HIS A 9 -7.47 -11.30 5.34
C HIS A 9 -7.00 -9.85 5.34
N LYS A 10 -6.41 -9.40 6.45
CA LYS A 10 -5.94 -8.02 6.63
C LYS A 10 -4.61 -7.97 7.35
N ASP A 11 -3.81 -6.97 7.01
CA ASP A 11 -2.63 -6.53 7.76
C ASP A 11 -2.34 -5.05 7.45
N ALA A 12 -2.09 -4.23 8.47
CA ALA A 12 -2.15 -2.77 8.39
C ALA A 12 -3.51 -2.32 7.79
N ALA A 13 -3.50 -1.34 6.88
CA ALA A 13 -4.70 -1.02 6.09
C ALA A 13 -4.87 -1.93 4.86
N GLY A 14 -3.90 -2.81 4.58
CA GLY A 14 -3.90 -3.75 3.47
C GLY A 14 -4.81 -4.95 3.69
N ARG A 15 -5.23 -5.56 2.60
CA ARG A 15 -6.18 -6.67 2.64
C ARG A 15 -6.10 -7.56 1.41
N ILE A 16 -6.32 -8.85 1.64
CA ILE A 16 -6.70 -9.79 0.58
C ILE A 16 -8.22 -9.75 0.48
N GLY A 17 -8.74 -9.49 -0.72
CA GLY A 17 -10.18 -9.43 -0.95
C GLY A 17 -10.61 -10.17 -2.21
N ARG A 18 -11.93 -10.27 -2.40
CA ARG A 18 -12.56 -10.85 -3.59
C ARG A 18 -13.56 -9.86 -4.16
N LEU A 19 -13.28 -9.37 -5.36
CA LEU A 19 -14.14 -8.46 -6.10
C LEU A 19 -14.94 -9.26 -7.15
N ALA A 20 -16.26 -9.32 -7.00
CA ALA A 20 -17.16 -9.94 -7.96
C ALA A 20 -17.49 -8.98 -9.10
N THR A 21 -17.25 -9.41 -10.34
CA THR A 21 -17.58 -8.68 -11.56
C THR A 21 -18.46 -9.54 -12.49
N PRO A 22 -19.05 -8.99 -13.56
CA PRO A 22 -19.86 -9.75 -14.51
C PRO A 22 -19.12 -10.96 -15.10
N HIS A 23 -17.84 -10.84 -15.43
CA HIS A 23 -17.02 -11.92 -16.01
C HIS A 23 -16.06 -12.61 -15.04
N GLY A 24 -16.38 -12.64 -13.74
CA GLY A 24 -15.68 -13.47 -12.76
C GLY A 24 -15.29 -12.76 -11.48
N VAL A 25 -14.55 -13.46 -10.63
CA VAL A 25 -14.06 -12.93 -9.35
C VAL A 25 -12.58 -12.61 -9.46
N VAL A 26 -12.19 -11.41 -9.03
CA VAL A 26 -10.80 -10.95 -8.96
C VAL A 26 -10.34 -10.96 -7.50
N GLU A 27 -9.23 -11.63 -7.22
CA GLU A 27 -8.60 -11.58 -5.91
C GLU A 27 -7.66 -10.36 -5.81
N THR A 28 -7.81 -9.56 -4.76
CA THR A 28 -6.97 -8.39 -4.49
C THR A 28 -5.95 -8.69 -3.36
N PRO A 29 -4.83 -7.95 -3.25
CA PRO A 29 -4.33 -6.99 -4.21
C PRO A 29 -3.93 -7.64 -5.55
N THR A 30 -4.12 -6.91 -6.66
CA THR A 30 -3.66 -7.37 -7.98
C THR A 30 -3.39 -6.22 -8.94
N VAL A 31 -2.76 -6.54 -10.07
CA VAL A 31 -2.40 -5.58 -11.12
C VAL A 31 -3.19 -5.91 -12.39
N MET A 32 -3.70 -4.87 -13.02
CA MET A 32 -4.37 -4.86 -14.32
C MET A 32 -3.35 -4.44 -15.40
N PRO A 33 -2.83 -5.36 -16.23
CA PRO A 33 -2.04 -4.98 -17.39
C PRO A 33 -2.84 -4.05 -18.30
N VAL A 34 -2.26 -2.89 -18.61
CA VAL A 34 -2.86 -1.94 -19.56
C VAL A 34 -2.65 -2.49 -20.96
N ILE A 35 -3.75 -2.66 -21.69
CA ILE A 35 -3.77 -3.12 -23.08
C ILE A 35 -4.06 -1.93 -23.98
N ASN A 36 -3.13 -1.61 -24.88
CA ASN A 36 -3.40 -0.75 -26.02
C ASN A 36 -3.80 -1.63 -27.22
N PRO A 37 -5.06 -1.60 -27.69
CA PRO A 37 -5.52 -2.48 -28.77
C PRO A 37 -4.78 -2.25 -30.09
N ASN A 38 -4.12 -1.10 -30.27
CA ASN A 38 -3.33 -0.81 -31.48
C ASN A 38 -1.92 -1.39 -31.43
N LEU A 39 -1.38 -1.64 -30.24
CA LEU A 39 0.04 -1.95 -30.02
C LEU A 39 0.16 -2.97 -28.88
N GLN A 40 0.09 -4.25 -29.24
CA GLN A 40 0.20 -5.36 -28.29
C GLN A 40 1.63 -5.92 -28.29
N THR A 41 2.42 -5.59 -27.26
CA THR A 41 3.74 -6.22 -27.06
C THR A 41 3.60 -7.70 -26.68
N ILE A 42 2.59 -8.00 -25.86
CA ILE A 42 2.15 -9.34 -25.46
C ILE A 42 0.65 -9.39 -25.74
N LYS A 43 0.16 -10.51 -26.30
CA LYS A 43 -1.26 -10.67 -26.59
C LYS A 43 -2.08 -10.69 -25.29
N PRO A 44 -3.30 -10.12 -25.25
CA PRO A 44 -4.08 -10.14 -24.03
C PRO A 44 -4.47 -11.56 -23.57
N SER A 45 -4.67 -12.52 -24.48
CA SER A 45 -4.89 -13.93 -24.15
C SER A 45 -3.73 -14.57 -23.39
N GLU A 46 -2.49 -14.13 -23.64
CA GLU A 46 -1.29 -14.62 -22.93
C GLU A 46 -1.17 -14.02 -21.51
N MET A 47 -1.95 -12.99 -21.15
CA MET A 47 -1.81 -12.32 -19.83
C MET A 47 -2.14 -13.26 -18.66
N ARG A 48 -2.98 -14.27 -18.89
CA ARG A 48 -3.30 -15.29 -17.88
C ARG A 48 -2.07 -16.09 -17.45
N ASP A 49 -1.10 -16.29 -18.34
CA ASP A 49 0.12 -17.06 -18.05
C ASP A 49 1.01 -16.41 -16.97
N PHE A 50 0.85 -15.11 -16.75
CA PHE A 50 1.57 -14.36 -15.72
C PHE A 50 0.79 -14.27 -14.40
N GLY A 51 -0.51 -14.58 -14.43
CA GLY A 51 -1.43 -14.47 -13.29
C GLY A 51 -2.41 -13.31 -13.38
N ALA A 52 -2.57 -12.66 -14.55
CA ALA A 52 -3.57 -11.61 -14.71
C ALA A 52 -4.99 -12.20 -14.64
N GLN A 53 -5.77 -11.73 -13.67
CA GLN A 53 -7.18 -12.07 -13.55
C GLN A 53 -8.08 -11.03 -14.23
N ILE A 54 -7.61 -9.80 -14.33
CA ILE A 54 -8.33 -8.63 -14.85
C ILE A 54 -7.39 -7.81 -15.73
N LEU A 55 -7.94 -7.18 -16.78
CA LEU A 55 -7.22 -6.25 -17.66
C LEU A 55 -7.82 -4.86 -17.57
N ILE A 56 -7.07 -3.85 -18.03
CA ILE A 56 -7.59 -2.52 -18.28
C ILE A 56 -7.25 -2.06 -19.70
N THR A 57 -8.18 -1.39 -20.36
CA THR A 57 -7.93 -0.71 -21.64
C THR A 57 -8.60 0.66 -21.65
N ASN A 58 -8.46 1.40 -22.75
CA ASN A 58 -8.97 2.75 -22.86
C ASN A 58 -10.09 2.78 -23.90
N SER A 59 -11.32 3.02 -23.44
CA SER A 59 -12.51 3.02 -24.29
C SER A 59 -12.50 4.17 -25.30
N TYR A 60 -11.87 5.31 -24.97
CA TYR A 60 -11.70 6.42 -25.90
C TYR A 60 -10.81 6.05 -27.10
N ILE A 61 -9.71 5.33 -26.90
CA ILE A 61 -8.87 4.83 -28.00
C ILE A 61 -9.67 3.90 -28.92
N ILE A 62 -10.48 3.01 -28.33
CA ILE A 62 -11.35 2.10 -29.10
C ILE A 62 -12.39 2.91 -29.87
N TYR A 63 -13.04 3.88 -29.23
CA TYR A 63 -14.08 4.72 -29.82
C TYR A 63 -13.57 5.55 -31.01
N ARG A 64 -12.36 6.13 -30.89
CA ARG A 64 -11.77 7.00 -31.92
C ARG A 64 -11.36 6.27 -33.20
N LYS A 65 -11.02 4.99 -33.10
CA LYS A 65 -10.60 4.21 -34.27
C LYS A 65 -11.77 3.39 -34.80
N GLU A 66 -12.29 3.78 -35.96
CA GLU A 66 -13.48 3.18 -36.58
C GLU A 66 -13.45 1.65 -36.61
N GLU A 67 -12.34 1.06 -37.08
CA GLU A 67 -12.16 -0.41 -37.11
C GLU A 67 -12.32 -1.07 -35.73
N LEU A 68 -11.77 -0.45 -34.67
CA LEU A 68 -11.87 -0.99 -33.31
C LEU A 68 -13.27 -0.78 -32.75
N ARG A 69 -13.86 0.41 -32.98
CA ARG A 69 -15.21 0.75 -32.54
C ARG A 69 -16.24 -0.20 -33.13
N GLU A 70 -16.22 -0.41 -34.44
CA GLU A 70 -17.16 -1.30 -35.12
C GLU A 70 -17.02 -2.75 -34.64
N LYS A 71 -15.79 -3.24 -34.51
CA LYS A 71 -15.53 -4.59 -34.01
C LYS A 71 -15.98 -4.73 -32.55
N ALA A 72 -15.70 -3.75 -31.70
CA ALA A 72 -16.13 -3.76 -30.29
C ALA A 72 -17.66 -3.74 -30.15
N LEU A 73 -18.36 -2.95 -30.98
CA LEU A 73 -19.83 -2.88 -30.97
C LEU A 73 -20.47 -4.15 -31.52
N LYS A 74 -19.84 -4.81 -32.48
CA LYS A 74 -20.36 -6.03 -33.12
C LYS A 74 -20.08 -7.28 -32.29
N ASP A 75 -18.84 -7.45 -31.85
CA ASP A 75 -18.36 -8.71 -31.27
C ASP A 75 -18.18 -8.61 -29.73
N GLY A 76 -18.17 -7.39 -29.17
CA GLY A 76 -17.92 -7.14 -27.75
C GLY A 76 -16.44 -6.94 -27.40
N LEU A 77 -16.19 -6.33 -26.24
CA LEU A 77 -14.84 -6.00 -25.74
C LEU A 77 -13.98 -7.24 -25.46
N HIS A 78 -14.59 -8.29 -24.90
CA HIS A 78 -13.89 -9.54 -24.60
C HIS A 78 -13.40 -10.25 -25.86
N ALA A 79 -14.24 -10.33 -26.89
CA ALA A 79 -13.86 -10.89 -28.18
C ALA A 79 -12.85 -10.00 -28.92
N LEU A 80 -12.93 -8.67 -28.76
CA LEU A 80 -11.94 -7.75 -29.32
C LEU A 80 -10.54 -8.02 -28.76
N LEU A 81 -10.43 -8.22 -27.45
CA LEU A 81 -9.15 -8.43 -26.76
C LEU A 81 -8.73 -9.91 -26.70
N ASP A 82 -9.61 -10.86 -27.02
CA ASP A 82 -9.36 -12.29 -26.81
C ASP A 82 -9.05 -12.58 -25.33
N PHE A 83 -9.89 -12.04 -24.43
CA PHE A 83 -9.76 -12.23 -22.98
C PHE A 83 -11.12 -12.47 -22.34
N ASP A 84 -11.27 -13.61 -21.69
CA ASP A 84 -12.51 -14.12 -21.10
C ASP A 84 -12.70 -13.73 -19.61
N GLY A 85 -11.75 -12.99 -19.02
CA GLY A 85 -11.87 -12.47 -17.66
C GLY A 85 -12.35 -11.01 -17.62
N PRO A 86 -12.44 -10.42 -16.43
CA PRO A 86 -12.90 -9.04 -16.26
C PRO A 86 -12.04 -8.00 -16.99
N ILE A 87 -12.69 -7.00 -17.59
CA ILE A 87 -12.04 -5.89 -18.28
C ILE A 87 -12.58 -4.56 -17.77
N MET A 88 -11.69 -3.76 -17.19
CA MET A 88 -11.93 -2.37 -16.84
C MET A 88 -11.67 -1.47 -18.05
N THR A 89 -12.46 -0.42 -18.25
CA THR A 89 -12.18 0.59 -19.27
C THR A 89 -12.05 1.99 -18.69
N ASP A 90 -10.93 2.64 -19.00
CA ASP A 90 -10.72 4.06 -18.76
C ASP A 90 -11.44 4.91 -19.83
N SER A 91 -11.98 6.06 -19.45
CA SER A 91 -12.75 7.00 -20.28
C SER A 91 -11.90 7.88 -21.19
N GLY A 92 -10.58 7.88 -21.01
CA GLY A 92 -9.67 8.76 -21.73
C GLY A 92 -9.27 10.02 -20.95
N SER A 93 -9.53 10.06 -19.64
CA SER A 93 -9.07 11.14 -18.75
C SER A 93 -7.56 11.35 -18.82
N PHE A 94 -6.77 10.29 -19.03
CA PHE A 94 -5.34 10.44 -19.30
C PHE A 94 -5.05 11.29 -20.55
N GLN A 95 -5.78 11.08 -21.65
CA GLN A 95 -5.67 11.93 -22.84
C GLN A 95 -6.13 13.37 -22.57
N LEU A 96 -7.14 13.57 -21.72
CA LEU A 96 -7.53 14.90 -21.26
C LEU A 96 -6.35 15.59 -20.53
N SER A 97 -5.61 14.86 -19.69
CA SER A 97 -4.44 15.41 -18.98
C SER A 97 -3.26 15.75 -19.90
N VAL A 98 -3.03 14.96 -20.95
CA VAL A 98 -1.88 15.10 -21.85
C VAL A 98 -2.16 16.10 -22.98
N TYR A 99 -3.37 16.09 -23.55
CA TYR A 99 -3.73 16.85 -24.75
C TYR A 99 -4.69 18.01 -24.49
N GLY A 100 -5.25 18.12 -23.28
CA GLY A 100 -6.15 19.21 -22.87
C GLY A 100 -7.60 19.09 -23.35
N GLU A 101 -7.89 18.24 -24.33
CA GLU A 101 -9.23 18.05 -24.89
C GLU A 101 -9.52 16.57 -25.22
N VAL A 102 -10.76 16.16 -24.99
CA VAL A 102 -11.32 14.87 -25.40
C VAL A 102 -12.63 15.14 -26.13
N GLU A 103 -12.74 14.70 -27.38
CA GLU A 103 -13.92 14.94 -28.25
C GLU A 103 -15.09 13.98 -27.93
N VAL A 104 -15.35 13.69 -26.66
CA VAL A 104 -16.42 12.78 -26.22
C VAL A 104 -17.03 13.30 -24.90
N THR A 105 -18.36 13.30 -24.81
CA THR A 105 -19.06 13.66 -23.57
C THR A 105 -19.10 12.51 -22.59
N ASN A 106 -19.32 12.81 -21.30
CA ASN A 106 -19.41 11.80 -20.25
C ASN A 106 -20.55 10.79 -20.53
N GLU A 107 -21.69 11.25 -21.02
CA GLU A 107 -22.84 10.39 -21.35
C GLU A 107 -22.51 9.46 -22.52
N LEU A 108 -21.83 9.98 -23.55
CA LEU A 108 -21.48 9.23 -24.74
C LEU A 108 -20.45 8.12 -24.46
N ILE A 109 -19.44 8.39 -23.63
CA ILE A 109 -18.45 7.37 -23.28
C ILE A 109 -19.03 6.26 -22.42
N ILE A 110 -19.92 6.59 -21.47
CA ILE A 110 -20.59 5.61 -20.61
C ILE A 110 -21.51 4.71 -21.43
N ASP A 111 -22.33 5.28 -22.32
CA ASP A 111 -23.16 4.52 -23.25
C ASP A 111 -22.31 3.59 -24.13
N PHE A 112 -21.16 4.07 -24.61
CA PHE A 112 -20.23 3.24 -25.37
C PHE A 112 -19.65 2.09 -24.54
N GLN A 113 -19.21 2.35 -23.31
CA GLN A 113 -18.69 1.33 -22.39
C GLN A 113 -19.72 0.24 -22.10
N GLN A 114 -21.00 0.61 -21.92
CA GLN A 114 -22.11 -0.33 -21.77
C GLN A 114 -22.30 -1.19 -23.03
N LYS A 115 -22.32 -0.56 -24.21
CA LYS A 115 -22.55 -1.26 -25.48
C LYS A 115 -21.47 -2.27 -25.84
N ILE A 116 -20.21 -1.99 -25.50
CA ILE A 116 -19.10 -2.91 -25.76
C ILE A 116 -18.97 -4.01 -24.68
N GLY A 117 -19.78 -3.97 -23.61
CA GLY A 117 -19.74 -4.97 -22.54
C GLY A 117 -18.55 -4.82 -21.59
N THR A 118 -18.26 -3.60 -21.14
CA THR A 118 -17.26 -3.34 -20.08
C THR A 118 -17.71 -3.94 -18.74
N ASP A 119 -16.79 -4.53 -17.96
CA ASP A 119 -17.09 -5.00 -16.60
C ASP A 119 -17.07 -3.88 -15.56
N ILE A 120 -16.06 -3.01 -15.63
CA ILE A 120 -15.86 -1.87 -14.73
C ILE A 120 -15.62 -0.62 -15.58
N ALA A 121 -16.58 0.30 -15.57
CA ALA A 121 -16.47 1.55 -16.29
C ALA A 121 -15.90 2.66 -15.39
N VAL A 122 -14.94 3.40 -15.94
CA VAL A 122 -14.50 4.69 -15.39
C VAL A 122 -15.20 5.80 -16.16
N PRO A 123 -15.96 6.68 -15.51
CA PRO A 123 -16.52 7.87 -16.14
C PRO A 123 -15.45 8.91 -16.49
N LEU A 124 -15.83 9.99 -17.18
CA LEU A 124 -14.90 11.07 -17.50
C LEU A 124 -14.69 12.01 -16.30
N ASP A 125 -13.56 11.88 -15.63
CA ASP A 125 -13.09 12.76 -14.55
C ASP A 125 -12.07 13.79 -15.05
N ILE A 126 -11.76 14.80 -14.23
CA ILE A 126 -10.68 15.75 -14.50
C ILE A 126 -9.47 15.37 -13.63
N PRO A 127 -8.39 14.83 -14.21
CA PRO A 127 -7.18 14.49 -13.47
C PRO A 127 -6.34 15.74 -13.18
N THR A 128 -6.77 16.51 -12.19
CA THR A 128 -6.10 17.72 -11.72
C THR A 128 -4.64 17.45 -11.34
N PRO A 129 -3.65 18.04 -12.05
CA PRO A 129 -2.24 17.78 -11.78
C PRO A 129 -1.81 18.14 -10.35
N PRO A 130 -0.72 17.55 -9.84
CA PRO A 130 -0.10 17.98 -8.59
C PRO A 130 0.25 19.46 -8.56
N ASP A 131 0.10 20.10 -7.39
CA ASP A 131 0.56 21.46 -7.07
C ASP A 131 -0.03 22.59 -7.93
N VAL A 132 -1.17 22.35 -8.58
CA VAL A 132 -1.97 23.45 -9.12
C VAL A 132 -2.55 24.30 -7.99
N ASP A 133 -2.97 25.53 -8.29
CA ASP A 133 -3.63 26.39 -7.31
C ASP A 133 -4.85 25.72 -6.66
N PHE A 134 -5.03 25.94 -5.36
CA PHE A 134 -6.10 25.31 -4.57
C PHE A 134 -7.48 25.57 -5.18
N LYS A 135 -7.76 26.81 -5.61
CA LYS A 135 -9.06 27.18 -6.16
C LYS A 135 -9.32 26.43 -7.47
N ARG A 136 -8.29 26.29 -8.31
CA ARG A 136 -8.39 25.49 -9.54
C ARG A 136 -8.65 24.02 -9.21
N ALA A 137 -7.95 23.45 -8.24
CA ALA A 137 -8.16 22.05 -7.84
C ALA A 137 -9.57 21.81 -7.30
N GLU A 138 -10.11 22.77 -6.56
CA GLU A 138 -11.48 22.75 -6.06
C GLU A 138 -12.52 22.82 -7.19
N GLU A 139 -12.37 23.77 -8.13
CA GLU A 139 -13.28 23.91 -9.27
C GLU A 139 -13.29 22.67 -10.18
N GLU A 140 -12.12 22.12 -10.50
CA GLU A 140 -12.00 20.89 -11.31
C GLU A 140 -12.56 19.66 -10.59
N LEU A 141 -12.40 19.59 -9.26
CA LEU A 141 -13.00 18.53 -8.44
C LEU A 141 -14.52 18.62 -8.44
N ASP A 142 -15.10 19.81 -8.32
CA ASP A 142 -16.54 19.99 -8.31
C ASP A 142 -17.16 19.56 -9.64
N ILE A 143 -16.54 19.92 -10.78
CA ILE A 143 -16.95 19.42 -12.11
C ILE A 143 -16.84 17.89 -12.18
N THR A 144 -15.78 17.31 -11.62
CA THR A 144 -15.62 15.84 -11.56
C THR A 144 -16.77 15.21 -10.78
N ILE A 145 -17.13 15.74 -9.61
CA ILE A 145 -18.22 15.23 -8.79
C ILE A 145 -19.56 15.31 -9.55
N GLU A 146 -19.82 16.41 -10.28
CA GLU A 146 -21.02 16.54 -11.11
C GLU A 146 -21.10 15.46 -12.20
N ARG A 147 -20.01 15.23 -12.93
CA ARG A 147 -19.94 14.18 -13.96
C ARG A 147 -20.13 12.78 -13.37
N LEU A 148 -19.55 12.52 -12.20
CA LEU A 148 -19.69 11.23 -11.53
C LEU A 148 -21.11 10.98 -11.02
N LYS A 149 -21.80 12.01 -10.53
CA LYS A 149 -23.23 11.93 -10.19
C LYS A 149 -24.08 11.58 -11.41
N ALA A 150 -23.89 12.29 -12.52
CA ALA A 150 -24.59 11.99 -13.77
C ALA A 150 -24.30 10.55 -14.26
N ALA A 151 -23.04 10.10 -14.15
CA ALA A 151 -22.67 8.74 -14.53
C ALA A 151 -23.40 7.66 -13.71
N ARG A 152 -23.53 7.88 -12.40
CA ARG A 152 -24.23 6.95 -11.49
C ARG A 152 -25.72 6.82 -11.83
N GLU A 153 -26.34 7.88 -12.33
CA GLU A 153 -27.75 7.88 -12.77
C GLU A 153 -27.94 7.13 -14.11
N LEU A 154 -26.95 7.16 -15.01
CA LEU A 154 -27.01 6.48 -16.31
C LEU A 154 -26.84 4.96 -16.19
N VAL A 155 -25.98 4.50 -15.29
CA VAL A 155 -25.69 3.07 -15.11
C VAL A 155 -26.68 2.49 -14.11
N THR A 156 -27.68 1.78 -14.61
CA THR A 156 -28.69 1.08 -13.80
C THR A 156 -28.51 -0.43 -13.88
N GLY A 157 -28.68 -1.11 -12.74
CA GLY A 157 -28.57 -2.56 -12.64
C GLY A 157 -27.15 -3.08 -12.36
N ASP A 158 -27.00 -4.39 -12.54
CA ASP A 158 -25.88 -5.19 -12.02
C ASP A 158 -24.86 -5.62 -13.09
N GLY A 159 -25.07 -5.22 -14.35
CA GLY A 159 -24.31 -5.70 -15.51
C GLY A 159 -22.97 -4.99 -15.76
N MET A 160 -22.69 -3.90 -15.06
CA MET A 160 -21.44 -3.13 -15.17
C MET A 160 -21.18 -2.39 -13.87
N LEU A 161 -20.01 -2.58 -13.27
CA LEU A 161 -19.56 -1.82 -12.10
C LEU A 161 -19.15 -0.41 -12.52
N LEU A 162 -19.34 0.55 -11.62
CA LEU A 162 -18.96 1.94 -11.85
C LEU A 162 -17.86 2.36 -10.88
N ALA A 163 -16.77 2.88 -11.43
CA ALA A 163 -15.69 3.46 -10.66
C ALA A 163 -15.97 4.95 -10.34
N GLY A 164 -15.61 5.39 -9.13
CA GLY A 164 -15.67 6.79 -8.71
C GLY A 164 -14.27 7.35 -8.45
N PRO A 165 -13.60 7.95 -9.47
CA PRO A 165 -12.28 8.53 -9.31
C PRO A 165 -12.23 9.65 -8.26
N VAL A 166 -11.44 9.42 -7.21
CA VAL A 166 -11.13 10.40 -6.17
C VAL A 166 -10.05 11.34 -6.69
N GLN A 167 -10.37 12.63 -6.77
CA GLN A 167 -9.49 13.71 -7.24
C GLN A 167 -9.24 14.73 -6.12
N GLY A 168 -8.46 15.78 -6.41
CA GLY A 168 -8.12 16.83 -5.43
C GLY A 168 -6.63 17.19 -5.40
N SER A 169 -5.86 16.89 -6.45
CA SER A 169 -4.43 17.22 -6.55
C SER A 169 -3.63 16.71 -5.34
N THR A 170 -2.71 17.50 -4.80
CA THR A 170 -1.88 17.22 -3.61
C THR A 170 -2.51 17.73 -2.30
N TYR A 171 -3.75 18.22 -2.33
CA TYR A 171 -4.43 18.78 -1.15
C TYR A 171 -5.21 17.71 -0.38
N SER A 172 -4.75 17.37 0.83
CA SER A 172 -5.38 16.34 1.67
C SER A 172 -6.85 16.63 1.98
N GLU A 173 -7.22 17.90 2.17
CA GLU A 173 -8.61 18.29 2.46
C GLU A 173 -9.56 18.04 1.29
N LEU A 174 -9.10 18.31 0.05
CA LEU A 174 -9.87 18.02 -1.15
C LEU A 174 -9.97 16.51 -1.41
N ARG A 175 -8.88 15.77 -1.14
CA ARG A 175 -8.85 14.30 -1.26
C ARG A 175 -9.82 13.63 -0.29
N GLU A 176 -9.86 14.07 0.97
CA GLU A 176 -10.78 13.53 1.97
C GLU A 176 -12.24 13.90 1.65
N ARG A 177 -12.48 15.16 1.23
CA ARG A 177 -13.81 15.62 0.77
C ARG A 177 -14.32 14.81 -0.42
N SER A 178 -13.50 14.67 -1.46
CA SER A 178 -13.81 13.90 -2.66
C SER A 178 -14.17 12.46 -2.31
N ALA A 179 -13.31 11.78 -1.53
CA ALA A 179 -13.55 10.43 -1.06
C ALA A 179 -14.88 10.30 -0.31
N ARG A 180 -15.15 11.18 0.66
CA ARG A 180 -16.40 11.16 1.43
C ARG A 180 -17.63 11.33 0.55
N THR A 181 -17.64 12.33 -0.31
CA THR A 181 -18.76 12.60 -1.21
C THR A 181 -19.01 11.43 -2.17
N LEU A 182 -17.96 10.85 -2.76
CA LEU A 182 -18.12 9.70 -3.65
C LEU A 182 -18.54 8.43 -2.89
N SER A 183 -18.10 8.26 -1.64
CA SER A 183 -18.54 7.18 -0.77
C SER A 183 -20.05 7.27 -0.47
N GLU A 184 -20.57 8.49 -0.27
CA GLU A 184 -21.99 8.74 -0.04
C GLU A 184 -22.85 8.53 -1.30
N ILE A 185 -22.34 8.89 -2.48
CA ILE A 185 -23.02 8.65 -3.77
C ILE A 185 -23.15 7.14 -4.07
N GLY A 186 -22.13 6.36 -3.73
CA GLY A 186 -22.12 4.90 -3.87
C GLY A 186 -21.60 4.41 -5.23
N PHE A 187 -20.29 4.22 -5.31
CA PHE A 187 -19.60 3.58 -6.42
C PHE A 187 -19.09 2.19 -6.00
N ASP A 188 -18.74 1.36 -6.98
CA ASP A 188 -18.30 -0.01 -6.72
C ASP A 188 -16.79 -0.08 -6.44
N ILE A 189 -16.01 0.81 -7.05
CA ILE A 189 -14.54 0.89 -6.92
C ILE A 189 -14.12 2.36 -6.90
N TYR A 190 -13.06 2.69 -6.15
CA TYR A 190 -12.61 4.07 -5.96
C TYR A 190 -11.18 4.25 -6.44
N PRO A 191 -10.97 4.64 -7.70
CA PRO A 191 -9.64 4.96 -8.20
C PRO A 191 -9.09 6.26 -7.60
N PHE A 192 -7.81 6.31 -7.26
CA PHE A 192 -7.12 7.51 -6.81
C PHE A 192 -6.37 8.12 -7.99
N GLY A 193 -6.95 9.16 -8.58
CA GLY A 193 -6.48 9.76 -9.82
C GLY A 193 -5.39 10.83 -9.64
N ALA A 194 -4.81 11.25 -10.76
CA ALA A 194 -3.78 12.29 -10.86
C ALA A 194 -2.50 12.06 -10.03
N VAL A 195 -2.19 10.81 -9.69
CA VAL A 195 -0.99 10.43 -8.92
C VAL A 195 0.19 9.98 -9.79
N VAL A 196 -0.02 9.74 -11.09
CA VAL A 196 1.04 9.31 -12.03
C VAL A 196 2.25 10.26 -12.01
N PRO A 197 2.09 11.60 -12.08
CA PRO A 197 3.25 12.50 -12.05
C PRO A 197 4.05 12.44 -10.75
N LEU A 198 3.39 12.11 -9.61
CA LEU A 198 4.07 11.92 -8.33
C LEU A 198 4.98 10.69 -8.38
N MET A 199 4.51 9.59 -8.95
CA MET A 199 5.28 8.34 -9.08
C MET A 199 6.44 8.50 -10.07
N GLU A 200 6.21 9.13 -11.22
CA GLU A 200 7.26 9.40 -12.22
C GLU A 200 8.36 10.32 -11.67
N SER A 201 7.98 11.26 -10.80
CA SER A 201 8.91 12.18 -10.13
C SER A 201 9.45 11.64 -8.79
N TYR A 202 9.17 10.38 -8.44
CA TYR A 202 9.59 9.74 -7.20
C TYR A 202 9.14 10.49 -5.93
N ARG A 203 8.03 11.24 -5.98
CA ARG A 203 7.40 11.94 -4.85
C ARG A 203 6.50 11.01 -4.06
N TYR A 204 7.06 9.91 -3.58
CA TYR A 204 6.31 8.86 -2.89
C TYR A 204 5.79 9.30 -1.51
N ALA A 205 6.42 10.28 -0.85
CA ALA A 205 5.88 10.86 0.38
C ALA A 205 4.55 11.60 0.14
N ASP A 206 4.43 12.34 -0.95
CA ASP A 206 3.17 13.01 -1.32
C ASP A 206 2.12 11.99 -1.74
N LEU A 207 2.54 10.89 -2.38
CA LEU A 207 1.65 9.76 -2.69
C LEU A 207 1.05 9.14 -1.42
N VAL A 208 1.85 8.99 -0.36
CA VAL A 208 1.36 8.53 0.95
C VAL A 208 0.29 9.47 1.49
N ASP A 209 0.48 10.79 1.40
CA ASP A 209 -0.49 11.79 1.85
C ASP A 209 -1.80 11.70 1.08
N VAL A 210 -1.72 11.57 -0.24
CA VAL A 210 -2.89 11.38 -1.10
C VAL A 210 -3.66 10.12 -0.72
N ILE A 211 -2.98 8.97 -0.61
CA ILE A 211 -3.63 7.69 -0.29
C ILE A 211 -4.25 7.76 1.11
N ALA A 212 -3.52 8.20 2.13
CA ALA A 212 -4.00 8.26 3.50
C ALA A 212 -5.20 9.21 3.66
N ALA A 213 -5.15 10.40 3.04
CA ALA A 213 -6.25 11.36 3.08
C ALA A 213 -7.51 10.81 2.38
N SER A 214 -7.36 10.23 1.19
CA SER A 214 -8.49 9.62 0.48
C SER A 214 -9.07 8.43 1.25
N LYS A 215 -8.25 7.54 1.84
CA LYS A 215 -8.73 6.41 2.63
C LYS A 215 -9.48 6.83 3.90
N LYS A 216 -9.12 7.95 4.52
CA LYS A 216 -9.86 8.48 5.68
C LYS A 216 -11.27 8.98 5.32
N GLY A 217 -11.47 9.41 4.08
CA GLY A 217 -12.79 9.83 3.58
C GLY A 217 -13.67 8.68 3.08
N LEU A 218 -13.10 7.51 2.77
CA LEU A 218 -13.84 6.36 2.25
C LEU A 218 -14.36 5.42 3.34
N ASP A 219 -15.43 4.70 3.02
CA ASP A 219 -15.81 3.48 3.76
C ASP A 219 -14.61 2.51 3.80
N PRO A 220 -14.21 1.99 4.98
CA PRO A 220 -13.13 1.02 5.09
C PRO A 220 -13.28 -0.21 4.19
N ALA A 221 -14.50 -0.61 3.81
CA ALA A 221 -14.79 -1.73 2.93
C ALA A 221 -14.68 -1.40 1.42
N ALA A 222 -14.62 -0.12 1.04
CA ALA A 222 -14.59 0.29 -0.37
C ALA A 222 -13.28 -0.12 -1.06
N PRO A 223 -13.29 -0.89 -2.17
CA PRO A 223 -12.08 -1.29 -2.87
C PRO A 223 -11.43 -0.10 -3.59
N VAL A 224 -10.10 0.00 -3.50
CA VAL A 224 -9.33 1.16 -3.96
C VAL A 224 -8.40 0.78 -5.10
N HIS A 225 -8.43 1.57 -6.17
CA HIS A 225 -7.53 1.42 -7.31
C HIS A 225 -6.51 2.56 -7.33
N LEU A 226 -5.21 2.28 -7.33
CA LEU A 226 -4.19 3.31 -7.48
C LEU A 226 -3.82 3.48 -8.96
N PHE A 227 -4.30 4.57 -9.57
CA PHE A 227 -4.18 4.78 -11.02
C PHE A 227 -2.73 4.96 -11.48
N GLY A 228 -2.34 4.21 -12.51
CA GLY A 228 -1.03 4.22 -13.16
C GLY A 228 0.11 3.67 -12.30
N ALA A 229 -0.19 3.11 -11.13
CA ALA A 229 0.79 2.54 -10.22
C ALA A 229 1.25 1.16 -10.70
N GLY A 230 2.18 1.16 -11.66
CA GLY A 230 2.57 -0.06 -12.37
C GLY A 230 3.92 -0.67 -12.00
N HIS A 231 4.69 -0.05 -11.09
CA HIS A 231 6.04 -0.51 -10.76
C HIS A 231 6.07 -1.29 -9.41
N PRO A 232 6.66 -2.49 -9.34
CA PRO A 232 6.59 -3.36 -8.15
C PRO A 232 7.15 -2.77 -6.87
N MET A 233 8.15 -1.89 -6.95
CA MET A 233 8.81 -1.26 -5.79
C MET A 233 7.86 -0.60 -4.77
N MET A 234 6.68 -0.17 -5.22
CA MET A 234 5.73 0.57 -4.37
C MET A 234 4.53 -0.27 -3.92
N PHE A 235 4.38 -1.52 -4.39
CA PHE A 235 3.19 -2.32 -4.10
C PHE A 235 3.02 -2.57 -2.61
N ALA A 236 4.06 -3.00 -1.91
CA ALA A 236 3.99 -3.24 -0.46
C ALA A 236 3.50 -1.98 0.29
N LEU A 237 4.09 -0.82 0.00
CA LEU A 237 3.74 0.47 0.63
C LEU A 237 2.29 0.86 0.34
N ALA A 238 1.88 0.86 -0.93
CA ALA A 238 0.53 1.24 -1.33
C ALA A 238 -0.52 0.28 -0.77
N VAL A 239 -0.24 -1.03 -0.75
CA VAL A 239 -1.14 -2.03 -0.16
C VAL A 239 -1.22 -1.85 1.35
N ALA A 240 -0.12 -1.57 2.06
CA ALA A 240 -0.15 -1.32 3.51
C ALA A 240 -0.98 -0.08 3.88
N LEU A 241 -1.12 0.86 2.94
CA LEU A 241 -2.02 2.01 3.02
C LEU A 241 -3.46 1.71 2.53
N GLY A 242 -3.74 0.50 2.06
CA GLY A 242 -5.09 0.02 1.73
C GLY A 242 -5.53 0.21 0.28
N CYS A 243 -4.59 0.24 -0.67
CA CYS A 243 -4.86 0.07 -2.10
C CYS A 243 -5.00 -1.42 -2.46
N ASP A 244 -5.96 -1.73 -3.33
CA ASP A 244 -6.36 -3.10 -3.71
C ASP A 244 -6.07 -3.42 -5.18
N LEU A 245 -6.21 -2.43 -6.06
CA LEU A 245 -6.02 -2.58 -7.50
C LEU A 245 -4.94 -1.63 -7.98
N PHE A 246 -4.18 -2.09 -8.96
CA PHE A 246 -3.12 -1.35 -9.63
C PHE A 246 -3.29 -1.52 -11.14
N ASP A 247 -2.80 -0.58 -11.94
CA ASP A 247 -2.68 -0.77 -13.38
C ASP A 247 -1.28 -0.43 -13.87
N SER A 248 -0.83 -1.15 -14.91
CA SER A 248 0.52 -1.00 -15.44
C SER A 248 0.56 -1.06 -16.95
N ALA A 249 0.93 0.06 -17.58
CA ALA A 249 1.52 0.06 -18.93
C ALA A 249 3.06 -0.08 -18.87
N ALA A 250 3.64 0.03 -17.66
CA ALA A 250 5.08 0.08 -17.46
C ALA A 250 5.78 -1.18 -17.99
N TYR A 251 5.17 -2.37 -17.86
CA TYR A 251 5.77 -3.61 -18.36
C TYR A 251 6.17 -3.53 -19.84
N ALA A 252 5.31 -2.94 -20.68
CA ALA A 252 5.52 -2.80 -22.12
C ALA A 252 6.32 -1.54 -22.48
N LEU A 253 6.03 -0.40 -21.83
CA LEU A 253 6.74 0.86 -22.07
C LEU A 253 8.22 0.75 -21.70
N TYR A 254 8.51 0.15 -20.54
CA TYR A 254 9.88 -0.01 -20.06
C TYR A 254 10.62 -0.99 -20.95
N ALA A 255 9.97 -2.08 -21.37
CA ALA A 255 10.58 -3.02 -22.30
C ALA A 255 10.97 -2.40 -23.64
N LYS A 256 10.14 -1.49 -24.19
CA LYS A 256 10.47 -0.73 -25.41
C LYS A 256 11.71 0.15 -25.22
N ASP A 257 11.86 0.73 -24.04
CA ASP A 257 13.03 1.52 -23.64
C ASP A 257 14.21 0.67 -23.13
N ARG A 258 14.17 -0.65 -23.35
CA ARG A 258 15.19 -1.62 -22.90
C ARG A 258 15.41 -1.63 -21.38
N ARG A 259 14.36 -1.31 -20.63
CA ARG A 259 14.34 -1.28 -19.16
C ARG A 259 13.79 -2.59 -18.58
N TYR A 260 14.53 -3.08 -17.59
CA TYR A 260 14.33 -4.30 -16.83
C TYR A 260 13.84 -3.94 -15.41
N ILE A 261 12.63 -4.38 -15.08
CA ILE A 261 11.98 -4.09 -13.79
C ILE A 261 12.42 -5.11 -12.73
N THR A 262 12.61 -4.62 -11.50
CA THR A 262 12.79 -5.41 -10.28
C THR A 262 11.89 -4.88 -9.17
N SER A 263 11.75 -5.64 -8.07
CA SER A 263 11.11 -5.14 -6.85
C SER A 263 11.85 -3.99 -6.17
N ARG A 264 13.11 -3.71 -6.56
CA ARG A 264 13.94 -2.66 -5.95
C ARG A 264 14.04 -1.40 -6.81
N GLY A 265 13.77 -1.51 -8.10
CA GLY A 265 14.19 -0.50 -9.06
C GLY A 265 14.05 -0.96 -10.50
N THR A 266 14.46 -0.07 -11.40
CA THR A 266 14.57 -0.35 -12.83
C THR A 266 16.03 -0.20 -13.26
N PHE A 267 16.46 -1.09 -14.16
CA PHE A 267 17.78 -1.05 -14.78
C PHE A 267 17.64 -1.02 -16.30
N HIS A 268 18.59 -0.43 -17.01
CA HIS A 268 18.71 -0.72 -18.44
C HIS A 268 19.43 -2.06 -18.64
N VAL A 269 18.94 -2.88 -19.56
CA VAL A 269 19.45 -4.26 -19.77
C VAL A 269 20.91 -4.29 -20.24
N ASP A 270 21.38 -3.26 -20.93
CA ASP A 270 22.76 -3.10 -21.39
C ASP A 270 23.76 -2.88 -20.24
N ASN A 271 23.29 -2.38 -19.10
CA ASN A 271 24.09 -2.19 -17.89
C ASN A 271 24.12 -3.43 -16.99
N LEU A 272 23.31 -4.46 -17.28
CA LEU A 272 23.27 -5.68 -16.48
C LEU A 272 24.43 -6.62 -16.85
N LYS A 273 25.12 -7.12 -15.82
CA LYS A 273 26.08 -8.23 -15.94
C LYS A 273 25.45 -9.59 -15.66
N TYR A 274 24.44 -9.60 -14.80
CA TYR A 274 23.66 -10.77 -14.44
C TYR A 274 22.18 -10.40 -14.49
N LEU A 275 21.31 -11.38 -14.74
CA LEU A 275 19.86 -11.21 -14.59
C LEU A 275 19.46 -11.65 -13.18
N PRO A 276 19.15 -10.72 -12.25
CA PRO A 276 18.85 -11.05 -10.86
C PRO A 276 17.40 -11.53 -10.68
N CYS A 277 16.99 -12.55 -11.44
CA CYS A 277 15.65 -13.13 -11.40
C CYS A 277 15.69 -14.58 -11.87
N SER A 278 14.70 -15.37 -11.46
CA SER A 278 14.55 -16.78 -11.83
C SER A 278 13.29 -17.04 -12.66
N CYS A 279 12.75 -16.02 -13.33
CA CYS A 279 11.62 -16.20 -14.25
C CYS A 279 12.04 -17.00 -15.50
N PRO A 280 11.07 -17.52 -16.29
CA PRO A 280 11.37 -18.27 -17.51
C PRO A 280 12.29 -17.55 -18.50
N VAL A 281 12.26 -16.22 -18.56
CA VAL A 281 13.19 -15.44 -19.40
C VAL A 281 14.60 -15.48 -18.81
N CYS A 282 14.75 -15.12 -17.53
CA CYS A 282 16.06 -14.99 -16.89
C CYS A 282 16.79 -16.31 -16.66
N MET A 283 16.08 -17.44 -16.61
CA MET A 283 16.68 -18.77 -16.51
C MET A 283 17.19 -19.30 -17.86
N ASN A 284 16.69 -18.78 -18.99
CA ASN A 284 17.03 -19.25 -20.33
C ASN A 284 17.96 -18.28 -21.10
N HIS A 285 18.32 -17.15 -20.50
CA HIS A 285 19.18 -16.14 -21.10
C HIS A 285 20.18 -15.59 -20.09
N SER A 286 21.39 -15.30 -20.55
CA SER A 286 22.30 -14.37 -19.88
C SER A 286 21.91 -12.91 -20.15
N ALA A 287 22.48 -11.98 -19.39
CA ALA A 287 22.24 -10.54 -19.60
C ALA A 287 22.71 -10.09 -21.00
N GLU A 288 23.84 -10.61 -21.49
CA GLU A 288 24.37 -10.30 -22.81
C GLU A 288 23.49 -10.85 -23.94
N GLU A 289 23.03 -12.11 -23.82
CA GLU A 289 22.12 -12.72 -24.78
C GLU A 289 20.79 -11.98 -24.85
N LEU A 290 20.18 -11.66 -23.70
CA LEU A 290 18.94 -10.88 -23.64
C LEU A 290 19.11 -9.49 -24.26
N ASN A 291 20.23 -8.82 -23.99
CA ASN A 291 20.55 -7.51 -24.57
C ASN A 291 20.67 -7.59 -26.09
N LYS A 292 21.28 -8.65 -26.65
CA LYS A 292 21.49 -8.80 -28.09
C LYS A 292 20.33 -9.45 -28.84
N ALA A 293 19.32 -9.97 -28.14
CA ALA A 293 18.19 -10.66 -28.75
C ALA A 293 17.36 -9.75 -29.69
N HIS A 294 16.97 -10.26 -30.85
CA HIS A 294 16.09 -9.54 -31.78
C HIS A 294 14.72 -9.22 -31.15
N ASN A 295 14.17 -10.15 -30.38
CA ASN A 295 12.91 -9.99 -29.65
C ASN A 295 13.11 -9.49 -28.20
N CYS A 296 14.20 -8.75 -27.92
CA CYS A 296 14.51 -8.23 -26.58
C CYS A 296 13.33 -7.51 -25.92
N THR A 297 12.59 -6.68 -26.66
CA THR A 297 11.41 -5.98 -26.15
C THR A 297 10.31 -6.94 -25.67
N GLU A 298 10.03 -8.01 -26.40
CA GLU A 298 9.06 -9.00 -25.97
C GLU A 298 9.54 -9.73 -24.71
N LEU A 299 10.79 -10.20 -24.72
CA LEU A 299 11.39 -10.90 -23.58
C LEU A 299 11.41 -10.04 -22.31
N LEU A 300 11.76 -8.76 -22.44
CA LEU A 300 11.71 -7.81 -21.32
C LEU A 300 10.28 -7.56 -20.84
N ALA A 301 9.30 -7.48 -21.73
CA ALA A 301 7.90 -7.32 -21.34
C ALA A 301 7.40 -8.54 -20.55
N ARG A 302 7.74 -9.77 -20.99
CA ARG A 302 7.42 -11.01 -20.26
C ARG A 302 8.09 -11.03 -18.89
N HIS A 303 9.38 -10.70 -18.82
CA HIS A 303 10.12 -10.57 -17.55
C HIS A 303 9.45 -9.56 -16.61
N ASN A 304 9.14 -8.37 -17.11
CA ASN A 304 8.52 -7.29 -16.33
C ASN A 304 7.15 -7.71 -15.77
N LEU A 305 6.36 -8.48 -16.52
CA LEU A 305 5.10 -9.07 -16.04
C LEU A 305 5.35 -10.12 -14.96
N TYR A 306 6.31 -11.04 -15.16
CA TYR A 306 6.64 -12.06 -14.14
C TYR A 306 7.04 -11.44 -12.81
N VAL A 307 7.91 -10.42 -12.82
CA VAL A 307 8.32 -9.70 -11.59
C VAL A 307 7.14 -8.98 -10.95
N THR A 308 6.30 -8.32 -11.75
CA THR A 308 5.12 -7.60 -11.27
C THR A 308 4.16 -8.53 -10.53
N PHE A 309 3.76 -9.65 -11.15
CA PHE A 309 2.86 -10.61 -10.50
C PHE A 309 3.52 -11.41 -9.38
N GLN A 310 4.84 -11.63 -9.43
CA GLN A 310 5.58 -12.21 -8.30
C GLN A 310 5.48 -11.30 -7.09
N GLU A 311 5.70 -9.99 -7.23
CA GLU A 311 5.65 -9.06 -6.11
C GLU A 311 4.24 -8.99 -5.50
N VAL A 312 3.19 -9.02 -6.33
CA VAL A 312 1.81 -9.16 -5.84
C VAL A 312 1.63 -10.41 -4.97
N ARG A 313 2.16 -11.57 -5.39
CA ARG A 313 2.10 -12.80 -4.59
C ARG A 313 2.87 -12.67 -3.28
N VAL A 314 4.03 -12.03 -3.28
CA VAL A 314 4.83 -11.77 -2.07
C VAL A 314 4.05 -10.88 -1.09
N VAL A 315 3.42 -9.80 -1.58
CA VAL A 315 2.59 -8.92 -0.75
C VAL A 315 1.39 -9.67 -0.15
N LYS A 316 0.71 -10.52 -0.94
CA LYS A 316 -0.39 -11.36 -0.43
C LYS A 316 0.09 -12.33 0.65
N GLN A 317 1.23 -12.98 0.45
CA GLN A 317 1.79 -13.86 1.47
C GLN A 317 2.10 -13.09 2.76
N ALA A 318 2.62 -11.87 2.64
CA ALA A 318 2.91 -11.05 3.81
C ALA A 318 1.65 -10.62 4.58
N ILE A 319 0.56 -10.29 3.88
CA ILE A 319 -0.75 -10.06 4.51
C ILE A 319 -1.24 -11.32 5.24
N TRP A 320 -1.11 -12.48 4.60
CA TRP A 320 -1.57 -13.74 5.17
C TRP A 320 -0.81 -14.11 6.45
N GLU A 321 0.50 -13.86 6.47
CA GLU A 321 1.35 -14.10 7.64
C GLU A 321 1.27 -12.98 8.68
N GLY A 322 0.70 -11.83 8.34
CA GLY A 322 0.64 -10.66 9.23
C GLY A 322 2.00 -9.99 9.44
N ASN A 323 2.85 -9.97 8.41
CA ASN A 323 4.17 -9.32 8.40
C ASN A 323 4.35 -8.33 7.22
N LEU A 324 3.26 -7.72 6.76
CA LEU A 324 3.27 -6.75 5.67
C LEU A 324 4.14 -5.53 5.99
N LEU A 325 4.13 -5.04 7.23
CA LEU A 325 4.93 -3.87 7.61
C LEU A 325 6.45 -4.17 7.57
N GLU A 326 6.87 -5.39 7.89
CA GLU A 326 8.25 -5.86 7.68
C GLU A 326 8.62 -5.81 6.19
N LEU A 327 7.73 -6.31 5.32
CA LEU A 327 7.95 -6.27 3.88
C LEU A 327 8.03 -4.82 3.36
N VAL A 328 7.15 -3.94 3.82
CA VAL A 328 7.16 -2.51 3.47
C VAL A 328 8.48 -1.89 3.85
N GLU A 329 8.93 -2.10 5.09
CA GLU A 329 10.21 -1.58 5.55
C GLU A 329 11.33 -2.09 4.64
N GLN A 330 11.45 -3.40 4.41
CA GLN A 330 12.47 -3.96 3.52
C GLN A 330 12.45 -3.33 2.11
N ARG A 331 11.28 -3.16 1.49
CA ARG A 331 11.14 -2.56 0.16
C ARG A 331 11.52 -1.09 0.16
N CYS A 332 11.14 -0.34 1.19
CA CYS A 332 11.41 1.09 1.27
C CYS A 332 12.90 1.44 1.43
N ARG A 333 13.78 0.47 1.75
CA ARG A 333 15.24 0.68 1.73
C ARG A 333 15.84 0.58 0.33
N SER A 334 15.05 0.29 -0.72
CA SER A 334 15.57 0.21 -2.09
C SER A 334 15.95 1.57 -2.68
N HIS A 335 15.35 2.67 -2.20
CA HIS A 335 15.56 4.02 -2.72
C HIS A 335 15.31 5.09 -1.65
N PRO A 336 16.10 6.19 -1.57
CA PRO A 336 15.91 7.25 -0.58
C PRO A 336 14.50 7.85 -0.55
N ARG A 337 13.88 8.04 -1.72
CA ARG A 337 12.49 8.55 -1.80
C ARG A 337 11.44 7.56 -1.30
N MET A 338 11.71 6.26 -1.38
CA MET A 338 10.84 5.25 -0.75
C MET A 338 11.03 5.23 0.76
N LEU A 339 12.24 5.49 1.25
CA LEU A 339 12.51 5.66 2.68
C LEU A 339 11.81 6.90 3.24
N GLU A 340 11.84 8.02 2.52
CA GLU A 340 11.05 9.22 2.87
C GLU A 340 9.56 8.90 2.96
N ALA A 341 9.03 8.12 2.00
CA ALA A 341 7.64 7.69 2.01
C ALA A 341 7.30 6.78 3.20
N LEU A 342 8.19 5.86 3.59
CA LEU A 342 8.01 5.04 4.79
C LEU A 342 7.91 5.92 6.05
N LYS A 343 8.85 6.87 6.20
CA LYS A 343 8.82 7.82 7.32
C LYS A 343 7.53 8.63 7.33
N ARG A 344 7.06 9.05 6.14
CA ARG A 344 5.79 9.75 5.99
C ARG A 344 4.59 8.87 6.36
N MET A 345 4.58 7.60 5.96
CA MET A 345 3.52 6.64 6.29
C MET A 345 3.33 6.53 7.80
N TYR A 346 4.42 6.42 8.56
CA TYR A 346 4.34 6.34 10.02
C TYR A 346 3.97 7.66 10.73
N THR A 347 3.86 8.79 10.01
CA THR A 347 3.15 9.97 10.57
C THR A 347 1.63 9.76 10.64
N TYR A 348 1.12 8.72 9.97
CA TYR A 348 -0.29 8.29 10.02
C TYR A 348 -0.51 7.07 10.92
N SER A 349 0.41 6.73 11.82
CA SER A 349 0.27 5.55 12.69
C SER A 349 -1.00 5.57 13.54
N ASP A 350 -1.49 6.73 13.98
CA ASP A 350 -2.78 6.85 14.70
C ASP A 350 -3.99 6.39 13.87
N TRP A 351 -3.91 6.55 12.54
CA TRP A 351 -4.96 6.06 11.64
C TRP A 351 -4.75 4.58 11.31
N LEU A 352 -3.51 4.17 11.04
CA LEU A 352 -3.18 2.77 10.77
C LEU A 352 -3.55 1.87 11.96
N GLU A 353 -3.28 2.30 13.20
CA GLU A 353 -3.60 1.56 14.43
C GLU A 353 -5.08 1.18 14.53
N LYS A 354 -5.98 2.06 14.09
CA LYS A 354 -7.43 1.84 14.11
C LYS A 354 -7.91 0.77 13.14
N VAL A 355 -7.18 0.55 12.04
CA VAL A 355 -7.56 -0.38 10.97
C VAL A 355 -6.75 -1.68 10.98
N ASP A 356 -5.63 -1.66 11.69
CA ASP A 356 -4.67 -2.74 11.83
C ASP A 356 -5.21 -3.87 12.75
N PRO A 357 -4.98 -5.16 12.41
CA PRO A 357 -5.41 -6.28 13.26
C PRO A 357 -4.84 -6.23 14.68
N ALA A 358 -5.66 -6.60 15.67
CA ALA A 358 -5.25 -6.64 17.07
C ALA A 358 -4.24 -7.76 17.39
N SER A 359 -4.17 -8.81 16.57
CA SER A 359 -3.25 -9.93 16.72
C SER A 359 -2.73 -10.39 15.36
N LYS A 360 -1.43 -10.67 15.28
CA LYS A 360 -0.73 -11.15 14.07
C LYS A 360 0.35 -12.17 14.44
N SER A 361 1.22 -12.50 13.48
CA SER A 361 2.48 -13.19 13.77
C SER A 361 3.47 -12.27 14.51
N THR A 362 4.65 -12.80 14.81
CA THR A 362 5.68 -12.12 15.60
C THR A 362 6.12 -10.80 14.96
N PHE A 363 6.12 -9.73 15.77
CA PHE A 363 6.68 -8.44 15.39
C PHE A 363 8.19 -8.52 15.21
N PHE A 364 8.71 -8.09 14.06
CA PHE A 364 10.15 -8.04 13.79
C PHE A 364 10.63 -6.60 13.70
N TYR A 365 11.56 -6.24 14.58
CA TYR A 365 12.24 -4.95 14.53
C TYR A 365 13.21 -4.89 13.35
N CYS A 366 12.87 -4.11 12.31
CA CYS A 366 13.64 -4.02 11.06
C CYS A 366 14.39 -2.68 10.89
N GLY A 367 14.33 -1.80 11.89
CA GLY A 367 15.08 -0.54 11.96
C GLY A 367 14.32 0.56 12.72
N PRO A 368 14.88 1.79 12.81
CA PRO A 368 14.32 2.89 13.59
C PRO A 368 12.84 3.18 13.35
N GLU A 369 12.38 3.02 12.11
CA GLU A 369 10.98 3.25 11.77
C GLU A 369 10.01 2.24 12.41
N SER A 370 10.48 1.03 12.77
CA SER A 370 9.67 0.03 13.49
C SER A 370 9.15 0.54 14.83
N SER A 371 9.86 1.48 15.47
CA SER A 371 9.44 2.11 16.74
C SER A 371 8.17 2.97 16.59
N ARG A 372 7.82 3.36 15.36
CA ARG A 372 6.63 4.17 15.05
C ARG A 372 5.46 3.34 14.53
N ARG A 373 5.58 2.00 14.50
CA ARG A 373 4.54 1.11 13.99
C ARG A 373 3.26 1.12 14.83
N PRO A 374 2.10 0.78 14.23
CA PRO A 374 0.81 0.69 14.91
C PRO A 374 0.82 -0.15 16.19
N GLU A 375 1.55 -1.28 16.20
CA GLU A 375 1.67 -2.18 17.33
C GLU A 375 2.28 -1.52 18.57
N VAL A 376 3.35 -0.73 18.36
CA VAL A 376 4.08 -0.03 19.42
C VAL A 376 3.22 1.10 19.98
N LEU A 377 2.51 1.82 19.10
CA LEU A 377 1.55 2.86 19.48
C LEU A 377 0.37 2.26 20.27
N ARG A 378 -0.21 1.15 19.80
CA ARG A 378 -1.30 0.43 20.49
C ARG A 378 -0.87 -0.02 21.88
N PHE A 379 0.32 -0.57 22.01
CA PHE A 379 0.89 -0.92 23.32
C PHE A 379 0.96 0.31 24.23
N ALA A 380 1.51 1.43 23.75
CA ALA A 380 1.58 2.68 24.50
C ALA A 380 0.19 3.20 24.93
N ASN A 381 -0.81 3.04 24.07
CA ASN A 381 -2.21 3.44 24.35
C ASN A 381 -2.90 2.54 25.37
N HIS A 382 -2.42 1.31 25.59
CA HIS A 382 -3.00 0.35 26.53
C HIS A 382 -2.27 0.24 27.87
N LEU A 383 -1.24 1.07 28.10
CA LEU A 383 -0.49 1.08 29.37
C LEU A 383 -1.37 1.40 30.59
N ASP A 384 -2.46 2.13 30.40
CA ASP A 384 -3.46 2.43 31.43
C ASP A 384 -4.23 1.20 31.95
N ARG A 385 -4.16 0.09 31.21
CA ARG A 385 -4.76 -1.20 31.61
C ARG A 385 -3.90 -1.95 32.62
N PHE A 386 -2.64 -1.57 32.79
CA PHE A 386 -1.74 -2.20 33.76
C PHE A 386 -1.88 -1.50 35.11
N THR A 387 -2.38 -2.25 36.11
CA THR A 387 -2.40 -1.82 37.50
C THR A 387 -1.32 -2.56 38.27
N ILE A 388 -0.30 -1.83 38.71
CA ILE A 388 0.85 -2.34 39.45
C ILE A 388 0.78 -1.77 40.87
N ARG A 389 1.02 -2.62 41.87
CA ARG A 389 1.01 -2.24 43.29
C ARG A 389 2.16 -2.91 44.02
N GLY A 390 2.64 -2.27 45.08
CA GLY A 390 3.79 -2.76 45.83
C GLY A 390 5.09 -2.60 45.04
N SER A 391 6.02 -3.51 45.26
CA SER A 391 7.34 -3.49 44.63
C SER A 391 7.31 -4.09 43.22
N ALA A 392 7.97 -3.43 42.27
CA ALA A 392 8.03 -3.86 40.87
C ALA A 392 9.47 -3.82 40.34
N LEU A 393 9.97 -4.98 39.92
CA LEU A 393 11.27 -5.12 39.27
C LEU A 393 11.11 -4.97 37.75
N ILE A 394 11.84 -4.06 37.13
CA ILE A 394 12.02 -3.98 35.67
C ILE A 394 13.39 -4.59 35.35
N ARG A 395 13.43 -5.58 34.46
CA ARG A 395 14.69 -6.19 33.99
C ARG A 395 14.75 -6.28 32.47
N SER A 396 15.94 -6.04 31.93
CA SER A 396 16.27 -6.32 30.51
C SER A 396 16.92 -7.70 30.30
N SER A 397 17.23 -8.41 31.39
CA SER A 397 17.91 -9.71 31.40
C SER A 397 16.93 -10.88 31.62
N PRO A 398 17.35 -12.14 31.38
CA PRO A 398 16.56 -13.33 31.71
C PRO A 398 16.18 -13.42 33.21
N PRO A 399 15.19 -14.25 33.59
CA PRO A 399 14.75 -14.39 34.97
C PRO A 399 15.90 -14.71 35.95
N GLY A 400 15.93 -14.00 37.07
CA GLY A 400 16.98 -14.10 38.08
C GLY A 400 16.49 -14.53 39.47
N ARG A 401 17.40 -14.59 40.43
CA ARG A 401 17.03 -14.84 41.85
C ARG A 401 16.30 -13.65 42.48
N ALA A 402 16.67 -12.42 42.07
CA ALA A 402 16.09 -11.17 42.55
C ALA A 402 14.57 -11.07 42.26
N ASP A 403 14.09 -11.72 41.20
CA ASP A 403 12.68 -11.78 40.82
C ASP A 403 11.76 -12.22 41.98
N LYS A 404 12.26 -13.02 42.94
CA LYS A 404 11.49 -13.51 44.10
C LYS A 404 11.31 -12.47 45.22
N GLU A 405 12.03 -11.37 45.16
CA GLU A 405 12.04 -10.33 46.19
C GLU A 405 11.01 -9.22 45.92
N TYR A 406 10.36 -9.26 44.75
CA TYR A 406 9.42 -8.24 44.30
C TYR A 406 8.02 -8.80 44.11
N ASP A 407 7.00 -7.97 44.36
CA ASP A 407 5.59 -8.35 44.16
C ASP A 407 5.26 -8.51 42.67
N ASN A 408 5.96 -7.77 41.80
CA ASN A 408 5.77 -7.78 40.35
C ASN A 408 7.11 -7.83 39.61
N VAL A 409 7.14 -8.54 38.49
CA VAL A 409 8.31 -8.62 37.60
C VAL A 409 7.91 -8.20 36.20
N LEU A 410 8.57 -7.18 35.69
CA LEU A 410 8.38 -6.60 34.37
C LEU A 410 9.61 -6.86 33.49
N VAL A 411 9.36 -7.14 32.22
CA VAL A 411 10.38 -7.25 31.19
C VAL A 411 10.48 -5.93 30.45
N PHE A 412 11.70 -5.43 30.26
CA PHE A 412 11.99 -4.29 29.42
C PHE A 412 12.43 -4.76 28.03
N LYS A 413 11.60 -4.52 27.00
CA LYS A 413 11.92 -4.88 25.61
C LYS A 413 11.68 -3.69 24.67
N PRO A 414 12.74 -3.08 24.09
CA PRO A 414 12.58 -2.06 23.05
C PRO A 414 11.94 -2.62 21.77
N PRO A 415 11.07 -1.87 21.06
CA PRO A 415 10.64 -0.49 21.33
C PRO A 415 9.44 -0.37 22.29
N PHE A 416 8.93 -1.49 22.83
CA PHE A 416 7.72 -1.48 23.67
C PHE A 416 7.97 -0.84 25.04
N GLY A 417 9.05 -1.18 25.73
CA GLY A 417 9.31 -0.73 27.11
C GLY A 417 9.01 -1.81 28.14
N ALA A 418 8.65 -1.40 29.36
CA ALA A 418 8.35 -2.31 30.46
C ALA A 418 6.92 -2.86 30.40
N TYR A 419 6.76 -4.17 30.65
CA TYR A 419 5.46 -4.85 30.76
C TYR A 419 5.54 -6.12 31.62
N PRO A 420 4.42 -6.62 32.17
CA PRO A 420 4.41 -7.84 32.98
C PRO A 420 5.01 -9.05 32.27
N GLN A 421 5.90 -9.80 32.94
CA GLN A 421 6.60 -10.94 32.36
C GLN A 421 5.67 -12.02 31.79
N GLU A 422 4.45 -12.11 32.30
CA GLU A 422 3.40 -13.05 31.88
C GLU A 422 2.96 -12.80 30.43
N LEU A 423 3.28 -11.63 29.87
CA LEU A 423 2.93 -11.25 28.51
C LEU A 423 4.04 -11.48 27.48
N VAL A 424 5.22 -11.98 27.89
CA VAL A 424 6.38 -12.17 26.99
C VAL A 424 6.06 -13.00 25.74
N GLU A 425 5.16 -13.97 25.84
CA GLU A 425 4.79 -14.86 24.73
C GLU A 425 3.57 -14.36 23.94
N ILE A 426 2.98 -13.22 24.34
CA ILE A 426 1.77 -12.67 23.74
C ILE A 426 2.13 -11.63 22.67
N TYR A 427 1.46 -11.66 21.52
CA TYR A 427 1.63 -10.62 20.51
C TYR A 427 1.20 -9.23 21.03
N PRO A 428 1.95 -8.15 20.73
CA PRO A 428 3.19 -8.09 19.94
C PRO A 428 4.48 -8.25 20.77
N LEU A 429 4.38 -8.57 22.05
CA LEU A 429 5.49 -8.61 23.02
C LEU A 429 6.39 -9.85 22.87
N ASN A 430 5.91 -10.87 22.14
CA ASN A 430 6.73 -11.95 21.59
C ASN A 430 7.73 -11.47 20.50
N ALA A 431 7.84 -10.16 20.27
CA ALA A 431 8.71 -9.52 19.30
C ALA A 431 10.15 -10.05 19.29
N GLU A 432 10.67 -10.18 18.07
CA GLU A 432 12.09 -10.37 17.76
C GLU A 432 12.75 -9.01 17.53
N VAL A 433 13.78 -8.74 18.33
CA VAL A 433 14.45 -7.43 18.40
C VAL A 433 15.96 -7.60 18.34
N VAL A 434 16.67 -6.55 17.95
CA VAL A 434 18.14 -6.57 17.93
C VAL A 434 18.70 -6.74 19.34
N ARG A 435 19.82 -7.46 19.47
CA ARG A 435 20.50 -7.67 20.76
C ARG A 435 21.03 -6.36 21.36
N THR A 436 21.46 -5.45 20.50
CA THR A 436 21.90 -4.09 20.87
C THR A 436 20.90 -3.11 20.28
N PRO A 437 19.95 -2.61 21.09
CA PRO A 437 18.96 -1.62 20.66
C PRO A 437 19.61 -0.35 20.13
N ASP A 438 18.97 0.26 19.13
CA ASP A 438 19.34 1.60 18.66
C ASP A 438 18.69 2.70 19.52
N TYR A 439 19.08 3.95 19.24
CA TYR A 439 18.61 5.10 19.99
C TYR A 439 17.08 5.24 19.91
N GLU A 440 16.49 5.09 18.73
CA GLU A 440 15.06 5.29 18.49
C GLU A 440 14.18 4.22 19.15
N SER A 441 14.60 2.96 19.16
CA SER A 441 13.91 1.90 19.91
C SER A 441 13.99 2.10 21.41
N LEU A 442 15.16 2.48 21.93
CA LEU A 442 15.34 2.81 23.35
C LEU A 442 14.52 4.02 23.77
N GLU A 443 14.53 5.09 22.98
CA GLU A 443 13.77 6.31 23.23
C GLU A 443 12.29 5.97 23.42
N GLN A 444 11.70 5.22 22.46
CA GLN A 444 10.30 4.82 22.55
C GLN A 444 10.01 3.90 23.74
N ALA A 445 10.91 2.95 24.04
CA ALA A 445 10.79 2.04 25.16
C ALA A 445 10.82 2.78 26.51
N TYR A 446 11.71 3.76 26.65
CA TYR A 446 11.80 4.60 27.84
C TYR A 446 10.57 5.51 27.97
N LEU A 447 10.09 6.14 26.89
CA LEU A 447 8.86 6.94 26.92
C LEU A 447 7.67 6.12 27.41
N ASN A 448 7.51 4.90 26.90
CA ASN A 448 6.45 3.99 27.32
C ASN A 448 6.62 3.54 28.78
N THR A 449 7.85 3.28 29.22
CA THR A 449 8.15 2.91 30.61
C THR A 449 7.86 4.06 31.58
N ILE A 450 8.25 5.29 31.23
CA ILE A 450 7.92 6.49 32.00
C ILE A 450 6.40 6.62 32.14
N LYS A 451 5.66 6.48 31.03
CA LYS A 451 4.19 6.54 31.03
C LYS A 451 3.59 5.45 31.94
N LEU A 452 4.12 4.23 31.92
CA LEU A 452 3.67 3.14 32.81
C LEU A 452 3.84 3.50 34.29
N VAL A 453 4.99 4.07 34.66
CA VAL A 453 5.29 4.50 36.03
C VAL A 453 4.38 5.64 36.46
N GLU A 454 4.18 6.66 35.60
CA GLU A 454 3.27 7.79 35.86
C GLU A 454 1.82 7.33 36.08
N LEU A 455 1.39 6.28 35.40
CA LEU A 455 0.05 5.69 35.56
C LEU A 455 -0.10 4.83 36.83
N ASN A 456 0.99 4.48 37.51
CA ASN A 456 1.01 3.60 38.68
C ASN A 456 1.76 4.22 39.88
N PRO A 457 1.29 5.37 40.42
CA PRO A 457 2.02 6.14 41.46
C PRO A 457 2.13 5.44 42.83
N GLU A 458 1.36 4.38 43.05
CA GLU A 458 1.38 3.59 44.29
C GLU A 458 2.40 2.45 44.29
N ALA A 459 3.05 2.19 43.15
CA ALA A 459 4.08 1.17 43.03
C ALA A 459 5.48 1.76 43.23
N GLU A 460 6.40 0.94 43.75
CA GLU A 460 7.82 1.25 43.86
C GLU A 460 8.59 0.47 42.79
N PHE A 461 9.23 1.16 41.87
CA PHE A 461 9.91 0.54 40.72
C PHE A 461 11.41 0.47 40.93
N THR A 462 12.01 -0.68 40.66
CA THR A 462 13.45 -0.87 40.54
C THR A 462 13.80 -1.33 39.14
N PHE A 463 14.62 -0.60 38.40
CA PHE A 463 15.09 -0.98 37.08
C PHE A 463 16.54 -1.43 37.12
N ILE A 464 16.77 -2.74 36.94
CA ILE A 464 18.11 -3.30 36.77
C ILE A 464 18.49 -3.23 35.29
N MET A 465 19.46 -2.37 34.99
CA MET A 465 20.03 -2.24 33.64
C MET A 465 21.16 -3.25 33.46
N GLN A 466 21.10 -4.02 32.37
CA GLN A 466 22.18 -4.97 32.04
C GLN A 466 23.38 -4.30 31.37
N GLU A 467 23.14 -3.27 30.56
CA GLU A 467 24.16 -2.46 29.91
C GLU A 467 23.88 -0.99 30.20
N ARG A 468 24.95 -0.21 30.42
CA ARG A 468 24.81 1.22 30.65
C ARG A 468 24.58 1.92 29.31
N PHE A 469 23.33 2.29 29.05
CA PHE A 469 22.97 3.14 27.92
C PHE A 469 22.83 4.58 28.38
N GLU A 470 23.62 5.48 27.81
CA GLU A 470 23.46 6.91 28.05
C GLU A 470 22.29 7.43 27.22
N HIS A 471 21.15 7.68 27.88
CA HIS A 471 19.97 8.27 27.26
C HIS A 471 19.35 9.32 28.20
N PRO A 472 18.99 10.54 27.72
CA PRO A 472 18.43 11.58 28.60
C PRO A 472 17.17 11.16 29.37
N LEU A 473 16.37 10.25 28.82
CA LEU A 473 15.19 9.70 29.48
C LEU A 473 15.50 8.78 30.67
N VAL A 474 16.70 8.21 30.77
CA VAL A 474 17.12 7.47 31.96
C VAL A 474 17.26 8.43 33.14
N ASN A 475 17.86 9.60 32.93
CA ASN A 475 17.92 10.65 33.96
C ASN A 475 16.52 11.11 34.38
N LYS A 476 15.56 11.14 33.44
CA LYS A 476 14.15 11.43 33.77
C LYS A 476 13.57 10.35 34.68
N LEU A 477 13.80 9.06 34.38
CA LEU A 477 13.37 7.94 35.23
C LEU A 477 14.01 7.99 36.63
N GLU A 478 15.31 8.26 36.73
CA GLU A 478 16.01 8.43 38.01
C GLU A 478 15.47 9.58 38.86
N GLY A 479 14.94 10.62 38.22
CA GLY A 479 14.34 11.77 38.88
C GLY A 479 12.88 11.55 39.33
N MET A 480 12.27 10.41 38.99
CA MET A 480 10.88 10.10 39.39
C MET A 480 10.83 9.61 40.85
N ASP A 481 9.79 10.02 41.57
CA ASP A 481 9.54 9.51 42.92
C ASP A 481 9.27 8.00 42.87
N LYS A 482 9.73 7.26 43.88
CA LYS A 482 9.61 5.80 43.99
C LYS A 482 10.18 5.01 42.80
N PHE A 483 11.17 5.56 42.08
CA PHE A 483 11.88 4.87 41.00
C PHE A 483 13.38 4.77 41.32
N THR A 484 13.94 3.57 41.24
CA THR A 484 15.37 3.32 41.47
C THR A 484 16.00 2.67 40.24
N VAL A 485 17.11 3.21 39.75
CA VAL A 485 17.94 2.57 38.69
C VAL A 485 19.14 1.88 39.33
N VAL A 486 19.35 0.62 38.96
CA VAL A 486 20.52 -0.17 39.35
C VAL A 486 21.35 -0.43 38.11
N TYR A 487 22.56 0.12 38.09
CA TYR A 487 23.52 -0.06 37.02
C TYR A 487 24.30 -1.38 37.16
N PRO A 488 24.77 -1.97 36.05
CA PRO A 488 25.65 -3.12 36.13
C PRO A 488 26.92 -2.71 36.87
N GLN A 489 27.39 -3.56 37.80
CA GLN A 489 28.70 -3.35 38.42
C GLN A 489 29.76 -3.47 37.33
N SER A 490 30.60 -2.44 37.17
CA SER A 490 31.77 -2.51 36.31
C SER A 490 32.70 -3.62 36.79
N GLU A 491 32.81 -4.70 36.01
CA GLU A 491 33.92 -5.66 36.12
C GLU A 491 35.25 -5.06 35.66
#